data_AF-A0A369M883-F1
#
_entry.id   AF-A0A369M883-F1
#
_cell.length_a   1.000
_cell.length_b   1.000
_cell.length_c   1.000
_cell.angle_alpha   90.00
_cell.angle_beta   90.00
_cell.angle_gamma   90.00
#
_symmetry.space_group_name_H-M   'P 1'
#
loop_
_entity.id
_entity.type
_entity.pdbx_description
1 polymer ?
#
loop_
_entity_poly.entity_id
_entity_poly.type
_entity_poly.pdbx_seq_one_letter_code
_entity_poly.pdbx_strand_id
1 'polypeptide(L)'
;MKEMIKKMREERGGFTLAELLVVVAIVAVLVAIAVPLFSSSLSSAEDAVKKANERSVKAEVTTGYLADGFDKTKYNDKFYGASDNGDLTGPLESAPTDAKYVYKVTIDDTADKTKPTITVEQQSKDASQ
;
A
#
# COMPACT_ATOMS: atom_id res chain seq x y z
N MET A 1 -21.89 9.06 -60.44
CA MET A 1 -21.08 8.46 -59.34
C MET A 1 -19.76 9.18 -59.07
N LYS A 2 -18.98 9.63 -60.07
CA LYS A 2 -17.72 10.38 -59.86
C LYS A 2 -17.88 11.70 -59.07
N GLU A 3 -18.95 12.44 -59.30
CA GLU A 3 -19.23 13.70 -58.58
C GLU A 3 -19.60 13.50 -57.10
N MET A 4 -20.19 12.35 -56.73
CA MET A 4 -20.52 12.03 -55.33
C MET A 4 -19.26 11.73 -54.50
N ILE A 5 -18.26 11.07 -55.10
CA ILE A 5 -17.00 10.71 -54.42
C ILE A 5 -16.14 11.96 -54.18
N LYS A 6 -16.23 12.97 -55.06
CA LYS A 6 -15.47 14.23 -54.93
C LYS A 6 -15.97 15.08 -53.75
N LYS A 7 -17.29 15.25 -53.61
CA LYS A 7 -17.90 15.96 -52.46
C LYS A 7 -17.59 15.29 -51.11
N MET A 8 -17.62 13.96 -51.05
CA MET A 8 -17.30 13.21 -49.82
C MET A 8 -15.84 13.35 -49.35
N ARG A 9 -14.91 13.74 -50.23
CA ARG A 9 -13.49 13.94 -49.89
C ARG A 9 -13.18 15.38 -49.49
N GLU A 10 -13.93 16.36 -49.99
CA GLU A 10 -13.81 17.77 -49.62
C GLU A 10 -14.48 18.08 -48.27
N GLU A 11 -15.51 17.31 -47.88
CA GLU A 11 -16.18 17.44 -46.58
C GLU A 11 -15.46 16.74 -45.41
N ARG A 12 -14.40 15.97 -45.69
CA ARG A 12 -13.54 15.38 -44.66
C ARG A 12 -12.43 16.35 -44.29
N GLY A 13 -12.78 17.38 -43.54
CA GLY A 13 -11.82 18.21 -42.82
C GLY A 13 -10.98 17.33 -41.91
N GLY A 14 -9.73 17.05 -42.31
CA GLY A 14 -8.79 16.25 -41.53
C GLY A 14 -8.26 17.04 -40.34
N PHE A 15 -8.03 16.34 -39.23
CA PHE A 15 -7.35 16.90 -38.05
C PHE A 15 -5.95 17.37 -38.44
N THR A 16 -5.61 18.62 -38.16
CA THR A 16 -4.29 19.16 -38.50
C THR A 16 -3.25 18.63 -37.51
N LEU A 17 -2.02 18.39 -37.97
CA LEU A 17 -0.93 18.02 -37.06
C LEU A 17 -0.67 19.11 -36.00
N ALA A 18 -0.91 20.37 -36.34
CA ALA A 18 -0.77 21.50 -35.44
C ALA A 18 -1.79 21.44 -34.28
N GLU A 19 -3.05 21.09 -34.57
CA GLU A 19 -4.08 20.91 -33.54
C GLU A 19 -3.71 19.77 -32.58
N LEU A 20 -3.18 18.64 -33.09
CA LEU A 20 -2.71 17.55 -32.22
C LEU A 20 -1.57 18.00 -31.31
N LEU A 21 -0.61 18.74 -31.87
CA LEU A 21 0.61 19.14 -31.17
C LEU A 21 0.33 20.07 -29.99
N VAL A 22 -0.58 21.03 -30.16
CA VAL A 22 -0.96 21.95 -29.07
C VAL A 22 -1.65 21.18 -27.93
N VAL A 23 -2.50 20.20 -28.26
CA VAL A 23 -3.18 19.37 -27.25
C VAL A 23 -2.16 18.54 -26.45
N VAL A 24 -1.23 17.87 -27.13
CA VAL A 24 -0.19 17.08 -26.44
C VAL A 24 0.69 17.96 -25.57
N ALA A 25 1.03 19.18 -26.02
CA ALA A 25 1.81 20.13 -25.24
C ALA A 25 1.10 20.52 -23.94
N ILE A 26 -0.21 20.78 -23.98
CA ILE A 26 -0.99 21.09 -22.77
C ILE A 26 -1.08 19.87 -21.84
N VAL A 27 -1.34 18.68 -22.38
CA VAL A 27 -1.40 17.44 -21.58
C VAL A 27 -0.05 17.16 -20.90
N ALA A 28 1.07 17.40 -21.58
CA ALA A 28 2.40 17.21 -21.02
C ALA A 28 2.64 18.09 -19.78
N VAL A 29 2.20 19.37 -19.81
CA VAL A 29 2.29 20.28 -18.66
C VAL A 29 1.42 19.79 -17.49
N LEU A 30 0.21 19.32 -17.76
CA LEU A 30 -0.68 18.80 -16.72
C LEU A 30 -0.09 17.54 -16.05
N VAL A 31 0.40 16.60 -16.85
CA VAL A 31 1.01 15.36 -16.35
C VAL A 31 2.27 15.65 -15.52
N ALA A 32 3.08 16.63 -15.91
CA ALA A 32 4.30 17.00 -15.19
C ALA A 32 4.03 17.41 -13.73
N ILE A 33 2.90 18.05 -13.44
CA ILE A 33 2.49 18.43 -12.08
C ILE A 33 1.74 17.29 -11.40
N ALA A 34 0.86 16.61 -12.13
CA ALA A 34 -0.03 15.59 -11.56
C ALA A 34 0.72 14.36 -11.04
N VAL A 35 1.73 13.86 -11.76
CA VAL A 35 2.49 12.65 -11.38
C VAL A 35 3.18 12.77 -10.02
N PRO A 36 4.04 13.78 -9.75
CA PRO A 36 4.71 13.89 -8.45
C PRO A 36 3.72 14.14 -7.30
N LEU A 37 2.66 14.92 -7.55
CA LEU A 37 1.62 15.19 -6.55
C LEU A 37 0.86 13.91 -6.17
N PHE A 38 0.44 13.13 -7.16
CA PHE A 38 -0.28 11.88 -6.93
C PHE A 38 0.62 10.83 -6.27
N SER A 39 1.88 10.73 -6.70
CA SER A 39 2.84 9.81 -6.11
C SER A 39 3.09 10.10 -4.62
N SER A 40 3.22 11.37 -4.24
CA SER A 40 3.39 11.77 -2.83
C SER A 40 2.15 11.45 -2.00
N SER A 41 0.96 11.70 -2.56
CA SER A 41 -0.32 11.40 -1.91
C SER A 41 -0.52 9.90 -1.70
N LEU A 42 -0.15 9.08 -2.70
CA LEU A 42 -0.21 7.63 -2.60
C LEU A 42 0.74 7.09 -1.52
N SER A 43 1.99 7.54 -1.51
CA SER A 43 2.97 7.16 -0.47
C SER A 43 2.47 7.52 0.94
N SER A 44 1.93 8.72 1.10
CA SER A 44 1.35 9.16 2.39
C SER A 44 0.15 8.31 2.82
N ALA A 45 -0.70 7.90 1.87
CA ALA A 45 -1.82 7.01 2.16
C ALA A 45 -1.35 5.60 2.55
N GLU A 46 -0.33 5.06 1.87
CA GLU A 46 0.28 3.78 2.23
C GLU A 46 0.87 3.81 3.63
N ASP A 47 1.58 4.88 4.01
CA ASP A 47 2.14 5.04 5.35
C ASP A 47 1.06 5.16 6.43
N ALA A 48 -0.06 5.81 6.12
CA ALA A 48 -1.21 5.85 7.02
C ALA A 48 -1.81 4.44 7.25
N VAL A 49 -1.94 3.64 6.18
CA VAL A 49 -2.41 2.25 6.26
C VAL A 49 -1.44 1.39 7.07
N LYS A 50 -0.13 1.49 6.81
CA LYS A 50 0.89 0.74 7.54
C LYS A 50 0.80 0.98 9.05
N LYS A 51 0.64 2.25 9.45
CA LYS A 51 0.51 2.66 10.85
C LYS A 51 -0.81 2.21 11.48
N ALA A 52 -1.91 2.18 10.72
CA ALA A 52 -3.19 1.67 11.19
C ALA A 52 -3.13 0.16 11.47
N ASN A 53 -2.52 -0.60 10.56
CA ASN A 53 -2.32 -2.04 10.71
C ASN A 53 -1.37 -2.35 11.88
N GLU A 54 -0.26 -1.60 12.03
CA GLU A 54 0.67 -1.74 13.16
C GLU A 54 -0.04 -1.58 14.52
N ARG A 55 -0.90 -0.57 14.64
CA ARG A 55 -1.72 -0.37 15.85
C ARG A 55 -2.68 -1.52 16.10
N SER A 56 -3.26 -2.07 15.04
CA SER A 56 -4.23 -3.17 15.12
C SER A 56 -3.55 -4.46 15.58
N VAL A 57 -2.39 -4.80 15.01
CA VAL A 57 -1.53 -5.91 15.47
C VAL A 57 -1.11 -5.69 16.92
N LYS A 58 -0.67 -4.49 17.28
CA LYS A 58 -0.29 -4.18 18.66
C LYS A 58 -1.44 -4.37 19.64
N ALA A 59 -2.66 -3.96 19.28
CA ALA A 59 -3.85 -4.13 20.11
C ALA A 59 -4.21 -5.62 20.29
N GLU A 60 -4.16 -6.40 19.22
CA GLU A 60 -4.40 -7.84 19.24
C GLU A 60 -3.39 -8.55 20.14
N VAL A 61 -2.09 -8.31 19.91
CA VAL A 61 -1.00 -8.89 20.72
C VAL A 61 -1.12 -8.50 22.18
N THR A 62 -1.41 -7.21 22.47
CA THR A 62 -1.54 -6.75 23.85
C THR A 62 -2.70 -7.48 24.54
N THR A 63 -3.85 -7.56 23.89
CA THR A 63 -5.04 -8.20 24.46
C THR A 63 -4.81 -9.70 24.64
N GLY A 64 -4.25 -10.36 23.64
CA GLY A 64 -3.92 -11.78 23.67
C GLY A 64 -2.90 -12.12 24.75
N TYR A 65 -1.79 -11.39 24.84
CA TYR A 65 -0.76 -11.58 25.87
C TYR A 65 -1.33 -11.47 27.29
N LEU A 66 -2.22 -10.50 27.53
CA LEU A 66 -2.89 -10.36 28.83
C LEU A 66 -3.89 -11.50 29.10
N ALA A 67 -4.68 -11.90 28.09
CA ALA A 67 -5.68 -12.96 28.21
C ALA A 67 -5.04 -14.34 28.45
N ASP A 68 -3.87 -14.58 27.86
CA ASP A 68 -3.12 -15.82 27.97
C ASP A 68 -2.18 -15.87 29.19
N GLY A 69 -2.39 -15.00 30.17
CA GLY A 69 -1.64 -15.04 31.43
C GLY A 69 -0.17 -14.62 31.28
N PHE A 70 0.11 -13.67 30.39
CA PHE A 70 1.44 -13.13 30.11
C PHE A 70 2.39 -14.15 29.45
N ASP A 71 1.85 -15.10 28.68
CA ASP A 71 2.65 -16.04 27.90
C ASP A 71 3.13 -15.39 26.59
N LYS A 72 4.37 -14.88 26.60
CA LYS A 72 4.96 -14.27 25.41
C LYS A 72 5.27 -15.26 24.29
N THR A 73 5.35 -16.57 24.56
CA THR A 73 5.80 -17.56 23.56
C THR A 73 4.84 -17.68 22.37
N LYS A 74 3.59 -17.29 22.58
CA LYS A 74 2.53 -17.28 21.57
C LYS A 74 2.59 -16.09 20.61
N TYR A 75 3.29 -15.02 20.98
CA TYR A 75 3.22 -13.73 20.28
C TYR A 75 4.59 -13.14 19.94
N ASN A 76 5.59 -13.36 20.79
CA ASN A 76 6.95 -12.86 20.58
C ASN A 76 7.61 -13.58 19.39
N ASP A 77 8.32 -12.80 18.58
CA ASP A 77 8.95 -13.21 17.33
C ASP A 77 7.98 -13.80 16.28
N LYS A 78 6.66 -13.62 16.46
CA LYS A 78 5.66 -14.05 15.50
C LYS A 78 5.42 -13.01 14.42
N PHE A 79 4.87 -13.49 13.31
CA PHE A 79 4.52 -12.68 12.15
C PHE A 79 3.00 -12.49 12.05
N TYR A 80 2.62 -11.31 11.57
CA TYR A 80 1.25 -10.98 11.19
C TYR A 80 1.22 -10.47 9.75
N GLY A 81 0.27 -10.96 8.96
CA GLY A 81 -0.04 -10.42 7.65
C GLY A 81 -1.19 -9.42 7.72
N ALA A 82 -1.17 -8.40 6.85
CA ALA A 82 -2.33 -7.56 6.61
C ALA A 82 -2.67 -7.52 5.11
N SER A 83 -3.96 -7.70 4.79
CA SER A 83 -4.50 -7.59 3.43
C SER A 83 -4.62 -6.14 2.97
N ASP A 84 -4.96 -5.93 1.70
CA ASP A 84 -5.34 -4.62 1.15
C ASP A 84 -6.53 -3.98 1.89
N ASN A 85 -7.41 -4.81 2.45
CA ASN A 85 -8.61 -4.36 3.15
C ASN A 85 -8.38 -4.16 4.65
N GLY A 86 -7.15 -4.41 5.15
CA GLY A 86 -6.83 -4.31 6.57
C GLY A 86 -7.18 -5.56 7.37
N ASP A 87 -7.51 -6.68 6.73
CA ASP A 87 -7.73 -7.94 7.43
C ASP A 87 -6.39 -8.45 7.97
N LEU A 88 -6.34 -8.73 9.26
CA LEU A 88 -5.14 -9.26 9.92
C LEU A 88 -5.16 -10.79 9.94
N THR A 89 -4.00 -11.40 9.69
CA THR A 89 -3.77 -12.84 9.83
C THR A 89 -2.57 -13.10 10.72
N GLY A 90 -2.73 -13.94 11.73
CA GLY A 90 -1.67 -14.32 12.67
C GLY A 90 -2.21 -14.73 14.03
N PRO A 91 -1.31 -14.99 15.01
CA PRO A 91 0.14 -15.05 14.88
C PRO A 91 0.63 -16.22 14.00
N LEU A 92 1.71 -16.01 13.24
CA LEU A 92 2.35 -17.00 12.37
C LEU A 92 3.82 -17.24 12.77
N GLU A 93 4.32 -18.47 12.53
CA GLU A 93 5.73 -18.84 12.76
C GLU A 93 6.69 -18.27 11.72
N SER A 94 6.20 -17.94 10.54
CA SER A 94 6.98 -17.44 9.41
C SER A 94 6.26 -16.29 8.72
N ALA A 95 7.03 -15.40 8.10
CA ALA A 95 6.50 -14.31 7.30
C ALA A 95 5.57 -14.86 6.18
N PRO A 96 4.29 -14.44 6.13
CA PRO A 96 3.40 -14.83 5.05
C PRO A 96 3.87 -14.23 3.72
N THR A 97 3.80 -15.03 2.65
CA THR A 97 4.28 -14.64 1.31
C THR A 97 3.22 -13.93 0.46
N ASP A 98 1.95 -14.15 0.79
CA ASP A 98 0.77 -13.64 0.10
C ASP A 98 0.23 -12.33 0.71
N ALA A 99 0.65 -11.98 1.93
CA ALA A 99 0.26 -10.74 2.57
C ALA A 99 0.86 -9.51 1.86
N LYS A 100 0.11 -8.39 1.87
CA LYS A 100 0.63 -7.11 1.34
C LYS A 100 1.61 -6.49 2.32
N TYR A 101 1.23 -6.43 3.59
CA TYR A 101 2.08 -5.96 4.68
C TYR A 101 2.38 -7.11 5.62
N VAL A 102 3.63 -7.21 6.06
CA VAL A 102 4.07 -8.20 7.04
C VAL A 102 4.64 -7.47 8.23
N TYR A 103 4.23 -7.86 9.43
CA TYR A 103 4.69 -7.29 10.69
C TYR A 103 5.33 -8.38 11.54
N LYS A 104 6.48 -8.08 12.15
CA LYS A 104 7.09 -8.92 13.17
C LYS A 104 6.84 -8.28 14.54
N VAL A 105 6.47 -9.11 15.50
CA VAL A 105 6.19 -8.68 16.87
C VAL A 105 7.35 -9.04 17.78
N THR A 106 7.77 -8.09 18.61
CA THR A 106 8.74 -8.30 19.68
C THR A 106 8.12 -7.85 21.00
N ILE A 107 8.21 -8.70 22.02
CA ILE A 107 7.70 -8.43 23.36
C ILE A 107 8.87 -8.46 24.34
N ASP A 108 9.14 -7.31 24.96
CA ASP A 108 10.02 -7.20 26.11
C ASP A 108 9.20 -7.09 27.39
N ASP A 109 9.21 -8.16 28.18
CA ASP A 109 8.55 -8.27 29.48
C ASP A 109 9.54 -8.52 30.63
N THR A 110 10.84 -8.27 30.39
CA THR A 110 11.92 -8.63 31.32
C THR A 110 11.85 -7.88 32.64
N ALA A 111 11.39 -6.63 32.62
CA ALA A 111 11.25 -5.78 33.80
C ALA A 111 9.94 -6.07 34.57
N ASP A 112 8.81 -6.19 33.86
CA ASP A 112 7.49 -6.39 34.44
C ASP A 112 6.54 -7.01 33.40
N LYS A 113 6.07 -8.23 33.68
CA LYS A 113 5.12 -8.95 32.81
C LYS A 113 3.76 -8.27 32.67
N THR A 114 3.37 -7.44 33.64
CA THR A 114 2.11 -6.70 33.59
C THR A 114 2.19 -5.44 32.74
N LYS A 115 3.41 -5.04 32.34
CA LYS A 115 3.69 -3.84 31.54
C LYS A 115 4.70 -4.14 30.44
N PRO A 116 4.39 -5.05 29.51
CA PRO A 116 5.31 -5.39 28.44
C PRO A 116 5.50 -4.21 27.49
N THR A 117 6.71 -4.08 26.95
CA THR A 117 6.97 -3.24 25.78
C THR A 117 6.72 -4.09 24.53
N ILE A 118 5.63 -3.77 23.82
CA ILE A 118 5.28 -4.43 22.55
C ILE A 118 5.72 -3.53 21.41
N THR A 119 6.65 -4.05 20.62
CA THR A 119 7.17 -3.44 19.39
C THR A 119 6.66 -4.22 18.19
N VAL A 120 6.11 -3.51 17.21
CA VAL A 120 5.60 -4.10 15.97
C VAL A 120 6.36 -3.45 14.83
N GLU A 121 7.15 -4.25 14.12
CA GLU A 121 8.01 -3.76 13.04
C GLU A 121 7.53 -4.31 11.71
N GLN A 122 7.17 -3.41 10.79
CA GLN A 122 6.88 -3.82 9.43
C GLN A 122 8.14 -4.36 8.75
N GLN A 123 8.06 -5.56 8.22
CA GLN A 123 9.12 -6.16 7.41
C GLN A 123 9.06 -5.59 5.99
N SER A 124 10.21 -5.21 5.44
CA SER A 124 10.29 -4.91 4.01
C SER A 124 10.09 -6.19 3.21
N LYS A 125 9.30 -6.14 2.13
CA LYS A 125 9.21 -7.28 1.18
C LYS A 125 10.56 -7.60 0.52
N ASP A 126 11.51 -6.68 0.58
CA ASP A 126 12.84 -6.79 -0.03
C ASP A 126 13.92 -7.42 0.87
N ALA A 127 13.61 -7.84 2.11
CA ALA A 127 14.60 -8.48 2.99
C ALA A 127 14.90 -9.96 2.66
N SER A 128 14.44 -10.48 1.51
CA SER A 128 14.62 -11.88 1.12
C SER A 128 14.92 -12.08 -0.39
N GLN A 129 15.70 -11.18 -0.99
CA GLN A 129 16.41 -11.49 -2.24
C GLN A 129 17.91 -11.20 -2.13
#